data_AF-A0A2S1LN55-F1
#
_entry.id   AF-A0A2S1LN55-F1
#
_cell.length_a   1.000
_cell.length_b   1.000
_cell.length_c   1.000
_cell.angle_alpha   90.00
_cell.angle_beta   90.00
_cell.angle_gamma   90.00
#
_symmetry.space_group_name_H-M   'P 1'
#
loop_
_entity.id
_entity.type
_entity.pdbx_description
1 polymer ?
#
loop_
_entity_poly.entity_id
_entity_poly.type
_entity_poly.pdbx_seq_one_letter_code
_entity_poly.pdbx_strand_id
1 'polypeptide(L)' 'MSVKIKPITDHEVYEVNGKEVYKDSYNNWIARESLTSAEHKAFANYKRGVINNPAFKPHKPATYL' A
#
# COMPACT_ATOMS: atom_id res chain seq x y z
N MET A 1 -12.21 -8.70 -7.43
CA MET A 1 -11.01 -8.62 -8.29
C MET A 1 -9.84 -8.60 -7.33
N SER A 2 -8.85 -9.48 -7.47
CA SER A 2 -7.78 -9.54 -6.48
C SER A 2 -6.81 -8.35 -6.62
N VAL A 3 -6.51 -7.66 -5.51
CA VAL A 3 -5.49 -6.61 -5.44
C VAL A 3 -4.29 -7.14 -4.66
N LYS A 4 -3.11 -7.12 -5.28
CA LYS A 4 -1.83 -7.50 -4.69
C LYS A 4 -1.10 -6.25 -4.24
N ILE A 5 -0.65 -6.23 -2.99
CA ILE A 5 0.13 -5.14 -2.42
C ILE A 5 1.46 -5.69 -1.94
N LYS A 6 2.57 -5.06 -2.33
CA LYS A 6 3.91 -5.45 -1.91
C LYS A 6 4.70 -4.21 -1.47
N PRO A 7 5.47 -4.28 -0.38
CA PRO A 7 6.44 -3.23 -0.09
C PRO A 7 7.59 -3.29 -1.10
N ILE A 8 7.97 -2.14 -1.65
CA ILE A 8 9.19 -1.96 -2.44
C ILE A 8 10.28 -1.45 -1.49
N THR A 9 10.00 -0.33 -0.82
CA THR A 9 10.81 0.25 0.25
C THR A 9 9.94 0.37 1.48
N ASP A 10 10.34 -0.30 2.56
CA ASP A 10 9.52 -0.36 3.76
C ASP A 10 9.22 1.05 4.32
N HIS A 11 8.00 1.26 4.80
CA HIS A 11 7.45 2.57 5.21
C HIS A 11 7.48 3.73 4.19
N GLU A 12 7.97 3.52 2.97
CA GLU A 12 8.14 4.59 1.97
C GLU A 12 7.40 4.35 0.66
N VAL A 13 7.54 3.16 0.06
CA VAL A 13 7.04 2.86 -1.30
C VAL A 13 6.43 1.46 -1.37
N TYR A 14 5.25 1.36 -1.98
CA TYR A 14 4.50 0.11 -2.16
C TYR A 14 4.04 -0.02 -3.61
N GLU A 15 3.99 -1.27 -4.07
CA GLU A 15 3.35 -1.65 -5.32
C GLU A 15 1.93 -2.12 -5.04
N VAL A 16 0.93 -1.53 -5.69
CA VAL A 16 -0.47 -1.94 -5.68
C VAL A 16 -0.85 -2.37 -7.09
N ASN A 17 -0.92 -3.69 -7.33
CA ASN A 17 -1.20 -4.27 -8.66
C ASN A 17 -0.27 -3.75 -9.78
N GLY A 18 1.00 -3.49 -9.47
CA GLY A 18 1.98 -2.95 -10.42
C GLY A 18 2.02 -1.42 -10.47
N LYS A 19 1.13 -0.72 -9.74
CA LYS A 19 1.13 0.74 -9.63
C LYS A 19 1.87 1.17 -8.37
N GLU A 20 2.76 2.13 -8.51
CA GLU A 20 3.55 2.63 -7.37
C GLU A 20 2.73 3.59 -6.50
N VAL A 21 2.78 3.37 -5.19
CA VAL A 21 2.21 4.24 -4.16
C VAL A 21 3.31 4.62 -3.18
N TYR A 22 3.65 5.90 -3.12
CA TYR A 22 4.74 6.42 -2.31
C TYR A 22 4.24 7.44 -1.29
N LYS A 23 5.01 7.62 -0.22
CA LYS A 23 4.74 8.64 0.80
C LYS A 23 5.39 9.96 0.40
N ASP A 24 4.62 11.05 0.35
CA ASP A 24 5.17 12.38 0.11
C ASP A 24 5.78 12.99 1.39
N SER A 25 6.43 14.14 1.24
CA SER A 25 7.04 14.89 2.36
C SER A 25 6.03 15.36 3.42
N TYR A 26 4.74 15.37 3.10
CA TYR A 26 3.65 15.73 4.01
C TYR A 26 3.00 14.51 4.65
N ASN A 27 3.59 13.32 4.48
CA ASN A 27 3.08 12.03 4.97
C ASN A 27 1.76 11.55 4.31
N ASN A 28 1.41 12.10 3.16
CA ASN A 28 0.31 11.60 2.32
C ASN A 28 0.79 10.45 1.44
N TRP A 29 -0.09 9.49 1.19
CA TRP A 29 0.18 8.40 0.26
C TRP A 29 -0.36 8.76 -1.11
N ILE A 30 0.54 8.89 -2.08
CA ILE A 30 0.24 9.31 -3.44
C ILE A 30 0.52 8.14 -4.37
N ALA A 31 -0.43 7.86 -5.27
CA ALA A 31 -0.23 6.87 -6.32
C ALA A 31 0.34 7.55 -7.56
N ARG A 32 1.39 6.95 -8.14
CA ARG A 32 2.01 7.39 -9.41
C ARG A 32 1.01 7.31 -10.57
N GLU A 33 0.13 6.31 -10.51
CA GLU A 33 -0.94 6.06 -11.47
C GLU A 33 -2.29 6.02 -10.77
N SER A 34 -3.36 6.32 -11.50
CA SER A 34 -4.71 6.31 -10.93
C SER A 34 -5.09 4.91 -10.43
N LEU A 35 -5.47 4.82 -9.16
CA LEU A 35 -5.97 3.60 -8.56
C LEU A 35 -7.47 3.47 -8.81
N THR A 36 -7.92 2.24 -9.04
CA THR A 36 -9.34 1.91 -9.04
C THR A 36 -9.91 1.98 -7.61
N SER A 37 -11.24 2.05 -7.47
CA SER A 37 -11.88 2.04 -6.15
C SER A 37 -11.53 0.80 -5.32
N ALA A 38 -11.34 -0.35 -5.97
CA ALA A 38 -10.93 -1.59 -5.30
C ALA A 38 -9.49 -1.49 -4.77
N GLU A 39 -8.57 -0.92 -5.55
CA GLU A 39 -7.18 -0.71 -5.16
C GLU A 39 -7.07 0.31 -4.01
N HIS A 40 -7.83 1.40 -4.06
CA HIS A 40 -7.91 2.34 -2.95
C HIS A 40 -8.38 1.68 -1.65
N LYS A 41 -9.43 0.86 -1.72
CA LYS A 41 -9.96 0.13 -0.55
C LYS A 41 -8.95 -0.89 -0.02
N ALA A 42 -8.29 -1.63 -0.91
CA ALA A 42 -7.25 -2.60 -0.54
C ALA A 42 -6.06 -1.91 0.14
N PHE A 43 -5.56 -0.80 -0.44
CA PHE A 43 -4.46 -0.05 0.13
C PHE A 43 -4.81 0.59 1.46
N ALA A 44 -6.04 1.11 1.64
CA ALA A 44 -6.50 1.62 2.93
C ALA A 44 -6.52 0.52 4.02
N ASN A 45 -6.98 -0.69 3.69
CA ASN A 45 -6.96 -1.82 4.61
C ASN A 45 -5.53 -2.25 4.95
N TYR A 46 -4.66 -2.30 3.94
CA TYR A 46 -3.24 -2.62 4.12
C TYR A 46 -2.53 -1.60 4.98
N LYS A 47 -2.75 -0.30 4.73
CA LYS A 47 -2.21 0.79 5.52
C LYS A 47 -2.61 0.66 6.99
N ARG A 48 -3.88 0.35 7.28
CA ARG A 48 -4.37 0.20 8.65
C ARG A 48 -3.79 -1.03 9.36
N GLY A 49 -3.70 -2.16 8.66
CA GLY A 49 -3.30 -3.44 9.27
C GLY A 49 -1.79 -3.67 9.34
N VAL A 50 -1.04 -3.09 8.40
CA VAL A 50 0.39 -3.31 8.21
C VAL A 50 1.17 -2.02 8.46
N ILE A 51 0.99 -0.98 7.63
CA ILE A 51 1.83 0.24 7.67
C ILE A 51 1.72 1.00 8.99
N ASN A 52 0.51 1.17 9.49
CA ASN A 52 0.24 1.89 10.74
C ASN A 52 0.36 0.99 11.98
N ASN A 53 0.63 -0.30 11.80
CA ASN A 53 0.65 -1.25 12.90
C ASN A 53 2.11 -1.44 13.38
N PRO A 54 2.46 -0.93 14.57
CA PRO A 54 3.84 -0.97 15.07
C PRO A 54 4.36 -2.41 15.34
N ALA A 55 3.47 -3.41 15.35
CA ALA A 55 3.83 -4.81 15.51
C ALA A 55 4.42 -5.45 14.24
N PHE A 56 4.24 -4.85 13.05
CA PHE A 56 4.76 -5.36 11.79
C PHE A 56 6.00 -4.58 11.37
N LYS A 57 7.19 -5.19 11.52
CA LYS A 57 8.49 -4.53 11.24
C LYS A 57 9.22 -5.01 9.99
N PRO A 58 8.82 -6.13 9.38
CA PRO A 58 8.86 -6.20 7.93
C PRO A 58 7.44 -6.19 7.42
N HIS A 59 7.11 -5.19 6.61
CA HIS A 59 5.87 -5.23 5.87
C HIS A 59 5.89 -6.45 4.95
N LYS A 60 4.80 -7.22 4.95
CA LYS A 60 4.67 -8.43 4.15
C LYS A 60 3.75 -8.16 2.96
N PRO A 61 3.98 -8.81 1.81
CA PRO A 61 3.04 -8.73 0.70
C PRO A 61 1.67 -9.30 1.11
N ALA A 62 0.60 -8.70 0.61
CA ALA A 62 -0.77 -9.10 0.91
C ALA A 62 -1.63 -9.13 -0.36
N THR A 63 -2.65 -9.99 -0.36
CA THR A 63 -3.66 -10.07 -1.42
C THR A 63 -5.04 -9.82 -0.83
N TYR A 64 -5.81 -8.93 -1.45
CA TYR A 64 -7.19 -8.60 -1.09
C TYR A 64 -8.13 -9.06 -2.21
N LEU A 65 -9.32 -9.58 -1.89
CA LEU A 65 -10.29 -10.13 -2.86
C LEU A 65 -11.46 -9.19 -3.15
#